data_AF-A0AAJ1C1R6-F1
#
_entry.id   AF-A0AAJ1C1R6-F1
#
_cell.length_a   1.000
_cell.length_b   1.000
_cell.length_c   1.000
_cell.angle_alpha   90.00
_cell.angle_beta   90.00
_cell.angle_gamma   90.00
#
_symmetry.space_group_name_H-M   'P 1'
#
loop_
_entity.id
_entity.type
_entity.pdbx_description
1 polymer ?
#
loop_
_entity_poly.entity_id
_entity_poly.type
_entity_poly.pdbx_seq_one_letter_code
_entity_poly.pdbx_strand_id
1 'polypeptide(L)' 'DVEENVVESHISKLRKKLRKKLGFDPVDSKRFLGYCIDWK' A
#
# COMPACT_ATOMS: atom_id res chain seq x y z
N ASP A 1 16.19 13.34 2.45
CA ASP A 1 15.35 12.55 1.55
C ASP A 1 14.73 11.40 2.32
N VAL A 2 13.51 10.97 1.97
CA VAL A 2 12.86 9.83 2.64
C VAL A 2 13.30 8.55 1.93
N GLU A 3 13.82 7.58 2.69
CA GLU A 3 14.23 6.29 2.13
C GLU A 3 13.02 5.46 1.65
N GLU A 4 13.19 4.73 0.55
CA GLU A 4 12.11 3.94 -0.08
C GLU A 4 11.57 2.83 0.84
N ASN A 5 12.45 2.20 1.62
CA ASN A 5 12.10 1.22 2.66
C ASN A 5 11.10 1.78 3.70
N VAL A 6 11.16 3.09 4.01
CA VAL A 6 10.24 3.76 4.92
C VAL A 6 8.87 3.77 4.27
N VAL A 7 8.76 4.18 3.01
CA VAL A 7 7.50 4.21 2.26
C VAL A 7 6.90 2.80 2.16
N GLU A 8 7.70 1.80 1.77
CA GLU A 8 7.29 0.40 1.70
C GLU A 8 6.73 -0.13 3.03
N SER A 9 7.40 0.19 4.15
CA SER A 9 6.95 -0.24 5.47
C SER A 9 5.61 0.38 5.86
N HIS A 10 5.36 1.64 5.48
CA HIS A 10 4.09 2.32 5.74
C HIS A 10 2.97 1.75 4.87
N ILE A 11 3.24 1.51 3.58
CA ILE A 11 2.30 0.87 2.67
C ILE A 11 1.94 -0.54 3.17
N SER A 12 2.90 -1.31 3.66
CA SER A 12 2.66 -2.63 4.25
C SER A 12 1.75 -2.55 5.48
N LYS A 13 1.98 -1.59 6.38
CA LYS A 13 1.11 -1.34 7.54
C LYS A 13 -0.31 -0.92 7.10
N LEU A 14 -0.43 -0.06 6.10
CA LEU A 14 -1.71 0.40 5.55
C LEU A 14 -2.49 -0.77 4.94
N ARG A 15 -1.85 -1.57 4.07
CA ARG A 15 -2.44 -2.78 3.47
C ARG A 15 -3.00 -3.73 4.51
N LYS A 16 -2.25 -4.02 5.58
CA LYS A 16 -2.73 -4.88 6.68
C LYS A 16 -3.99 -4.32 7.34
N LYS A 17 -4.04 -3.01 7.60
CA LYS A 17 -5.21 -2.34 8.21
C LYS A 17 -6.41 -2.35 7.26
N LEU A 18 -6.21 -2.05 5.98
CA LEU A 18 -7.28 -2.01 4.98
C LEU A 18 -7.84 -3.40 4.70
N ARG A 19 -6.99 -4.42 4.50
CA ARG A 19 -7.43 -5.81 4.36
C ARG A 19 -8.27 -6.30 5.53
N LYS A 20 -7.88 -5.94 6.77
CA LYS A 20 -8.67 -6.28 7.96
C LYS A 20 -10.06 -5.63 7.97
N LYS A 21 -10.18 -4.41 7.43
CA LYS A 21 -11.45 -3.65 7.43
C LYS A 21 -12.35 -4.00 6.24
N LEU A 22 -11.77 -4.22 5.07
CA LEU A 22 -12.49 -4.35 3.80
C LEU A 22 -12.64 -5.80 3.34
N GLY A 23 -11.84 -6.72 3.88
CA GLY A 23 -11.81 -8.12 3.45
C GLY A 23 -11.03 -8.36 2.16
N PHE A 24 -10.58 -7.32 1.47
CA PHE A 24 -9.74 -7.39 0.27
C PHE A 24 -8.60 -6.36 0.33
N ASP A 25 -7.73 -6.44 -0.66
CA ASP A 25 -6.52 -5.62 -0.77
C ASP A 25 -6.70 -4.48 -1.79
N PRO A 26 -6.95 -3.25 -1.35
CA PRO A 26 -7.23 -2.14 -2.27
C PRO A 26 -5.96 -1.46 -2.80
N VAL A 27 -4.76 -1.87 -2.38
CA VAL A 27 -3.52 -1.17 -2.75
C VAL A 27 -2.86 -1.87 -3.94
N ASP A 28 -2.88 -1.20 -5.10
CA ASP A 28 -2.11 -1.56 -6.27
C ASP A 28 -0.67 -1.01 -6.14
N SER A 29 0.31 -1.83 -6.51
CA SER A 29 1.73 -1.47 -6.48
C SER A 29 2.35 -1.74 -7.83
N LYS A 30 2.85 -0.69 -8.48
CA LYS A 30 3.51 -0.78 -9.77
C LYS A 30 4.98 -0.44 -9.62
N ARG A 31 5.84 -1.39 -10.01
CA ARG A 31 7.28 -1.20 -9.97
C ARG A 31 7.66 0.03 -10.77
N PHE A 32 8.50 0.90 -10.18
CA PHE A 32 8.96 2.17 -10.77
C PHE A 32 7.88 3.26 -10.97
N LEU A 33 6.62 3.00 -10.57
CA LEU A 33 5.50 3.96 -10.69
C LEU A 33 4.91 4.34 -9.32
N GLY A 34 5.05 3.48 -8.31
CA GLY A 34 4.59 3.73 -6.95
C GLY A 34 3.33 2.94 -6.58
N TYR A 35 2.49 3.54 -5.74
CA TYR A 35 1.31 2.90 -5.13
C TYR A 35 0.04 3.67 -5.45
N CYS A 36 -1.04 2.94 -5.69
CA CYS A 36 -2.38 3.50 -5.90
C CYS A 36 -3.39 2.76 -5.02
N ILE A 37 -4.45 3.44 -4.61
CA ILE A 37 -5.57 2.81 -3.91
C ILE A 37 -6.72 2.71 -4.90
N ASP A 38 -7.08 1.48 -5.27
CA ASP A 38 -8.20 1.16 -6.15
C ASP A 38 -9.36 0.60 -5.32
N TRP A 39 -10.52 1.24 -5.42
CA TRP A 39 -11.71 0.98 -4.59
C TRP A 39 -12.81 0.22 -5.34
N LYS A 40 -12.48 -0.48 -6.43
CA LYS A 40 -13.47 -1.22 -7.24
C LYS A 40 -14.36 -2.15 -6.42
#